data_AF-A0A2G6IMK9-F1
#
_entry.id   AF-A0A2G6IMK9-F1
#
_cell.length_a   1.000
_cell.length_b   1.000
_cell.length_c   1.000
_cell.angle_alpha   90.00
_cell.angle_beta   90.00
_cell.angle_gamma   90.00
#
_symmetry.space_group_name_H-M   'P 1'
#
loop_
_entity.id
_entity.type
_entity.pdbx_description
1 polymer ?
#
loop_
_entity_poly.entity_id
_entity_poly.type
_entity_poly.pdbx_seq_one_letter_code
_entity_poly.pdbx_strand_id
1 'polypeptide(L)'
;MQLPPKVTDRAFARLAEIGAADQGQALRVAVEGGGCSGFQYEITLAEPDAEDLVLEGQGEKVVVDSVSLPFLAGATIDFTEELIGARFVIDNPNASSSCGCGTSFSI
;
A
#
# COMPACT_ATOMS: atom_id res chain seq x y z
N MET A 1 -0.21 21.18 -1.83
CA MET A 1 0.78 20.25 -2.40
C MET A 1 0.49 18.90 -1.80
N GLN A 2 -0.11 17.99 -2.58
CA GLN A 2 -0.40 16.65 -2.08
C GLN A 2 0.92 15.85 -2.09
N LEU A 3 1.34 15.34 -0.94
CA LEU A 3 2.59 14.60 -0.82
C LEU A 3 2.38 13.17 -1.36
N PRO A 4 3.37 12.58 -2.06
CA PRO A 4 3.28 11.17 -2.43
C PRO A 4 3.17 10.29 -1.19
N PRO A 5 2.53 9.11 -1.30
CA PRO A 5 2.57 8.12 -0.23
C PRO A 5 4.01 7.76 0.12
N LYS A 6 4.22 7.37 1.38
CA LYS A 6 5.51 6.91 1.90
C LYS A 6 5.42 5.44 2.24
N VAL A 7 6.55 4.76 2.16
CA VAL A 7 6.68 3.34 2.54
C VAL A 7 7.72 3.27 3.64
N THR A 8 7.45 2.50 4.69
CA THR A 8 8.40 2.28 5.79
C THR A 8 9.47 1.26 5.41
N ASP A 9 10.62 1.33 6.07
CA ASP A 9 11.68 0.33 5.90
C ASP A 9 11.20 -1.09 6.25
N ARG A 10 10.21 -1.25 7.13
CA ARG A 10 9.64 -2.56 7.47
C ARG A 10 8.91 -3.19 6.31
N ALA A 11 8.11 -2.41 5.58
CA ALA A 11 7.42 -2.90 4.40
C ALA A 11 8.41 -3.34 3.31
N PHE A 12 9.48 -2.57 3.08
CA PHE A 12 10.54 -2.96 2.15
C PHE A 12 11.32 -4.19 2.63
N ALA A 13 11.66 -4.27 3.92
CA ALA A 13 12.34 -5.44 4.47
C ALA A 13 11.50 -6.70 4.26
N ARG A 14 10.17 -6.61 4.44
CA ARG A 14 9.29 -7.74 4.19
C ARG A 14 9.26 -8.14 2.71
N LEU A 15 9.26 -7.19 1.80
CA LEU A 15 9.32 -7.48 0.37
C LEU A 15 10.63 -8.18 -0.01
N ALA A 16 11.74 -7.76 0.60
CA ALA A 16 13.04 -8.38 0.40
C ALA A 16 13.06 -9.82 0.94
N GLU A 17 12.36 -10.10 2.05
CA GLU A 17 12.17 -11.47 2.53
C GLU A 17 11.33 -12.33 1.59
N ILE A 18 10.33 -11.74 0.91
CA ILE A 18 9.49 -12.42 -0.07
C ILE A 18 10.27 -12.65 -1.40
N GLY A 19 11.28 -11.81 -1.68
CA GLY A 19 12.02 -11.82 -2.93
C GLY A 19 11.14 -11.37 -4.09
N ALA A 20 10.33 -10.34 -3.88
CA ALA A 20 9.41 -9.84 -4.93
C ALA A 20 10.21 -9.24 -6.10
N ALA A 21 11.24 -8.44 -5.82
CA ALA A 21 12.10 -7.87 -6.85
C ALA A 21 12.85 -8.94 -7.67
N ASP A 22 13.28 -10.04 -7.05
CA ASP A 22 13.94 -11.17 -7.74
C ASP A 22 13.00 -11.86 -8.75
N GLN A 23 11.69 -11.77 -8.51
CA GLN A 23 10.65 -12.29 -9.39
C GLN A 23 10.16 -11.25 -10.42
N GLY A 24 10.76 -10.05 -10.44
CA GLY A 24 10.31 -8.93 -11.26
C GLY A 24 9.00 -8.31 -10.79
N GLN A 25 8.53 -8.66 -9.59
CA GLN A 25 7.28 -8.17 -9.03
C GLN A 25 7.55 -7.00 -8.07
N ALA A 26 6.53 -6.16 -7.91
CA ALA A 26 6.48 -5.06 -6.98
C ALA A 26 5.20 -5.16 -6.13
N LEU A 27 5.23 -4.60 -4.92
CA LEU A 27 4.03 -4.48 -4.10
C LEU A 27 3.12 -3.41 -4.70
N ARG A 28 2.01 -3.81 -5.31
CA ARG A 28 1.00 -2.89 -5.81
C ARG A 28 0.00 -2.58 -4.72
N VAL A 29 -0.17 -1.29 -4.44
CA VAL A 29 -1.21 -0.77 -3.54
C VAL A 29 -2.21 0.02 -4.35
N ALA A 30 -3.43 -0.50 -4.44
CA ALA A 30 -4.56 0.12 -5.11
C ALA A 30 -5.69 0.40 -4.12
N VAL A 31 -6.57 1.34 -4.48
CA VAL A 31 -7.78 1.66 -3.74
C VAL A 31 -8.97 1.27 -4.60
N GLU A 32 -9.72 0.27 -4.15
CA GLU A 32 -10.96 -0.12 -4.78
C GLU A 32 -12.16 0.51 -4.06
N GLY A 33 -13.24 0.77 -4.80
CA GLY A 33 -14.52 1.12 -4.21
C GLY A 33 -15.13 -0.10 -3.54
N GLY A 34 -15.07 -0.18 -2.21
CA GLY A 34 -15.89 -1.11 -1.43
C GLY A 34 -17.37 -0.72 -1.51
N GLY A 35 -18.26 -1.61 -1.04
CA GLY A 35 -19.73 -1.47 -1.14
C GLY A 35 -20.34 -0.22 -0.47
N CYS A 36 -21.54 -0.30 0.11
CA CYS A 36 -22.32 0.87 0.57
C CYS A 36 -21.64 1.90 1.51
N SER A 37 -20.41 1.67 2.02
CA SER A 37 -19.80 2.47 3.10
C SER A 37 -18.34 2.93 2.87
N GLY A 38 -17.77 2.83 1.67
CA GLY A 38 -16.47 3.44 1.37
C GLY A 38 -15.41 2.47 0.84
N PHE A 39 -14.18 2.96 0.71
CA PHE A 39 -13.09 2.38 -0.06
C PHE A 39 -12.37 1.22 0.66
N GLN A 40 -11.73 0.33 -0.11
CA GLN A 40 -10.89 -0.76 0.39
C GLN A 40 -9.49 -0.66 -0.22
N TYR A 41 -8.47 -1.04 0.54
CA TYR A 41 -7.12 -1.14 0.02
C TYR A 41 -6.90 -2.53 -0.55
N GLU A 42 -6.48 -2.60 -1.81
CA GLU A 42 -6.02 -3.82 -2.44
C GLU A 42 -4.49 -3.82 -2.45
N ILE A 43 -3.90 -4.89 -1.91
CA ILE A 43 -2.46 -5.07 -1.81
C ILE A 43 -2.11 -6.39 -2.49
N THR A 44 -1.38 -6.31 -3.60
CA THR A 44 -1.01 -7.48 -4.40
C THR A 44 0.44 -7.40 -4.88
N LEU A 45 0.99 -8.51 -5.36
CA LEU A 45 2.30 -8.53 -6.01
C LEU A 45 2.07 -8.56 -7.53
N ALA A 46 2.48 -7.50 -8.21
CA ALA A 46 2.29 -7.33 -9.64
C ALA A 46 3.53 -6.70 -10.28
N GLU A 47 3.68 -6.89 -11.59
CA GLU A 47 4.70 -6.17 -12.35
C GLU A 47 4.35 -4.66 -12.36
N PRO A 48 5.35 -3.77 -12.22
CA PRO A 48 5.12 -2.33 -12.24
C PRO A 48 4.70 -1.85 -13.63
N ASP A 49 3.62 -1.06 -13.71
CA ASP A 49 3.20 -0.42 -14.97
C ASP A 49 3.92 0.92 -15.18
N ALA A 50 3.97 1.38 -16.44
CA ALA A 50 4.66 2.64 -16.79
C ALA A 50 3.98 3.91 -16.23
N GLU A 51 2.70 3.82 -15.88
CA GLU A 51 1.90 4.92 -15.33
C GLU A 51 1.85 4.92 -13.80
N ASP A 52 2.41 3.88 -13.16
CA ASP A 52 2.42 3.76 -11.71
C ASP A 52 3.50 4.66 -11.07
N LEU A 53 3.22 5.14 -9.87
CA LEU A 53 4.24 5.72 -9.01
C LEU A 53 5.07 4.59 -8.41
N VAL A 54 6.33 4.52 -8.80
CA VAL A 54 7.30 3.57 -8.24
C VAL A 54 8.02 4.20 -7.05
N LEU A 55 7.91 3.53 -5.90
CA LEU A 55 8.63 3.82 -4.67
C LEU A 55 9.66 2.72 -4.45
N GLU A 56 10.93 3.06 -4.53
CA GLU A 56 12.04 2.10 -4.40
C GLU A 56 12.67 2.20 -3.00
N GLY A 57 12.97 1.06 -2.39
CA GLY A 57 13.58 1.00 -1.07
C GLY A 57 14.18 -0.38 -0.78
N GLN A 58 15.40 -0.39 -0.25
CA GLN A 58 16.14 -1.62 0.07
C GLN A 58 16.23 -2.66 -1.07
N GLY A 59 16.22 -2.21 -2.33
CA GLY A 59 16.26 -3.09 -3.51
C GLY A 59 14.89 -3.59 -3.97
N GLU A 60 13.84 -3.29 -3.21
CA GLU A 60 12.45 -3.65 -3.52
C GLU A 60 11.67 -2.46 -4.07
N LYS A 61 10.53 -2.77 -4.70
CA LYS A 61 9.67 -1.80 -5.35
C LYS A 61 8.25 -1.89 -4.82
N VAL A 62 7.67 -0.73 -4.56
CA VAL A 62 6.25 -0.55 -4.24
C VAL A 62 5.66 0.34 -5.31
N VAL A 63 4.55 -0.07 -5.90
CA VAL A 63 3.86 0.69 -6.94
C VAL A 63 2.47 1.10 -6.50
N VAL A 64 2.08 2.31 -6.90
CA VAL A 64 0.75 2.85 -6.66
C VAL A 64 0.20 3.36 -7.98
N ASP A 65 -0.96 2.87 -8.38
CA ASP A 65 -1.58 3.29 -9.62
C ASP A 65 -2.04 4.75 -9.54
N SER A 66 -2.03 5.42 -10.69
CA SER A 66 -2.34 6.85 -10.78
C SER A 66 -3.76 7.22 -10.34
N VAL A 67 -4.70 6.27 -10.41
CA VAL A 67 -6.10 6.44 -9.98
C VAL A 67 -6.20 6.41 -8.46
N SER A 68 -5.40 5.58 -7.79
CA SER A 68 -5.32 5.42 -6.34
C SER A 68 -4.44 6.46 -5.65
N LEU A 69 -3.46 7.04 -6.36
CA LEU A 69 -2.59 8.11 -5.86
C LEU A 69 -3.32 9.23 -5.09
N PRO A 70 -4.40 9.85 -5.61
CA PRO A 70 -5.10 10.91 -4.88
C PRO A 70 -5.71 10.43 -3.56
N PHE A 71 -6.10 9.16 -3.47
CA PHE A 71 -6.65 8.56 -2.24
C PHE A 71 -5.56 8.24 -1.23
N LEU A 72 -4.37 7.84 -1.70
CA LEU A 72 -3.21 7.46 -0.88
C LEU A 72 -2.26 8.63 -0.60
N ALA A 73 -2.61 9.84 -1.02
CA ALA A 73 -1.68 10.96 -0.96
C ALA A 73 -1.43 11.39 0.48
N GLY A 74 -0.17 11.30 0.93
CA GLY A 74 0.22 11.49 2.33
C GLY A 74 0.02 10.27 3.22
N ALA A 75 -0.43 9.15 2.66
CA ALA A 75 -0.53 7.89 3.40
C ALA A 75 0.86 7.27 3.64
N THR A 76 0.96 6.47 4.70
CA THR A 76 2.16 5.69 5.05
C THR A 76 1.83 4.22 4.97
N ILE A 77 2.50 3.53 4.05
CA ILE A 77 2.42 2.07 3.86
C ILE A 77 3.45 1.45 4.81
N ASP A 78 2.96 0.74 5.82
CA ASP A 78 3.76 0.03 6.81
C ASP A 78 3.45 -1.47 6.77
N PHE A 79 4.25 -2.25 7.48
CA PHE A 79 4.06 -3.67 7.66
C PHE A 79 4.15 -4.00 9.15
N THR A 80 3.13 -4.68 9.64
CA THR A 80 3.05 -5.11 11.04
C THR A 80 3.00 -6.62 11.13
N GLU A 81 3.78 -7.16 12.07
CA GLU A 81 3.80 -8.57 12.43
C GLU A 81 3.29 -8.69 13.85
N GLU A 82 2.03 -9.07 13.98
CA GLU A 82 1.41 -9.34 15.27
C GLU A 82 1.40 -10.85 15.53
N LEU A 83 1.20 -11.26 16.79
CA LEU A 83 1.05 -12.68 17.18
C LEU A 83 -0.03 -13.43 16.39
N ILE A 84 -1.04 -12.70 15.90
CA ILE A 84 -2.16 -13.23 15.12
C ILE A 84 -1.90 -13.28 13.62
N GLY A 85 -0.80 -12.69 13.13
CA GLY A 85 -0.44 -12.68 11.72
C GLY A 85 0.32 -11.44 11.29
N ALA A 86 0.90 -11.54 10.10
CA ALA A 86 1.64 -10.49 9.44
C ALA A 86 0.78 -9.85 8.33
N ARG A 87 0.68 -8.52 8.30
CA ARG A 87 -0.10 -7.80 7.30
C ARG A 87 0.49 -6.43 6.99
N PHE A 88 0.27 -5.98 5.77
CA PHE A 88 0.51 -4.59 5.39
C PHE A 88 -0.61 -3.71 5.95
N VAL A 89 -0.23 -2.55 6.45
CA VAL A 89 -1.13 -1.56 7.07
C VAL A 89 -0.90 -0.23 6.37
N ILE A 90 -1.99 0.45 6.02
CA ILE A 90 -1.92 1.74 5.33
C ILE A 90 -2.51 2.79 6.26
N ASP A 91 -1.64 3.64 6.79
CA ASP A 91 -2.03 4.79 7.61
C ASP A 91 -2.31 5.97 6.69
N ASN A 92 -3.59 6.26 6.45
CA ASN A 92 -4.01 7.32 5.53
C ASN A 92 -4.65 8.47 6.31
N PRO A 93 -4.03 9.67 6.35
CA PRO A 93 -4.60 10.81 7.06
C PRO A 93 -5.89 11.34 6.41
N ASN A 94 -6.18 10.98 5.16
CA ASN A 94 -7.42 11.34 4.47
C ASN A 94 -8.58 10.38 4.81
N ALA A 95 -8.30 9.24 5.44
CA ALA A 95 -9.32 8.28 5.83
C ALA A 95 -10.00 8.73 7.13
N SER A 96 -11.27 9.11 7.06
CA SER A 96 -12.08 9.63 8.17
C SER A 96 -12.71 8.53 9.04
N SER A 97 -12.80 7.30 8.55
CA SER A 97 -13.24 6.13 9.35
C SER A 97 -12.57 4.85 8.89
N SER A 98 -11.70 4.25 9.72
CA SER A 98 -11.25 2.87 9.55
C SER A 98 -12.24 1.93 10.23
N CYS A 99 -12.88 1.02 9.50
CA CYS A 99 -13.66 -0.04 10.13
C CYS A 99 -12.69 -0.90 10.98
N GLY A 100 -13.11 -1.37 12.16
CA GLY A 100 -12.22 -1.95 13.20
C GLY A 100 -11.36 -3.17 12.81
N CYS A 101 -11.44 -3.64 11.56
CA CYS A 101 -10.57 -4.66 10.98
C CYS A 101 -9.36 -4.10 10.19
N GLY A 102 -9.33 -2.80 9.87
CA GLY A 102 -8.20 -2.12 9.19
C GLY A 102 -8.10 -2.34 7.67
N THR A 103 -9.08 -3.01 7.06
CA THR A 103 -9.08 -3.34 5.62
C THR A 103 -9.95 -2.42 4.77
N SER A 104 -10.72 -1.53 5.38
CA SER A 104 -11.67 -0.65 4.68
C SER A 104 -11.77 0.70 5.39
N PHE A 105 -11.93 1.77 4.60
CA PHE A 105 -12.01 3.13 5.07
C PHE A 105 -13.03 4.00 4.33
N SER A 106 -13.57 5.01 5.01
CA SER A 106 -14.32 6.09 4.37
C SER A 106 -13.46 7.35 4.28
N ILE A 107 -13.63 8.15 3.21
CA ILE A 107 -13.05 9.50 3.09
C ILE A 107 -14.12 10.54 3.42
#